data_AF-A0A2V7TY74-F1
#
_entry.id   AF-A0A2V7TY74-F1
#
_cell.length_a   1.000
_cell.length_b   1.000
_cell.length_c   1.000
_cell.angle_alpha   90.00
_cell.angle_beta   90.00
_cell.angle_gamma   90.00
#
_symmetry.space_group_name_H-M   'P 1'
#
loop_
_entity.id
_entity.type
_entity.pdbx_description
1 polymer ?
#
loop_
_entity_poly.entity_id
_entity_poly.type
_entity_poly.pdbx_seq_one_letter_code
_entity_poly.pdbx_strand_id
1 'polypeptide(L)' 'MGEPGGGRFRPYTFLFDGFLPALRRAGLGERDVRTLLVDNPARLFRGYPPSARSR' A
#
# COMPACT_ATOMS: atom_id res chain seq x y z
N MET A 1 -5.34 -13.70 13.89
CA MET A 1 -5.23 -15.01 13.20
C MET A 1 -5.38 -14.78 11.71
N GLY A 2 -4.53 -15.41 10.88
CA GLY A 2 -4.75 -15.47 9.43
C GLY A 2 -5.89 -16.44 9.08
N GLU A 3 -6.60 -16.20 7.98
CA GLU A 3 -7.85 -16.89 7.64
C GLU A 3 -7.61 -18.39 7.33
N PRO A 4 -8.63 -19.27 7.46
CA PRO A 4 -8.61 -20.57 6.81
C PRO A 4 -8.75 -20.33 5.29
N GLY A 5 -7.65 -20.48 4.55
CA GLY A 5 -7.51 -20.02 3.15
C GLY A 5 -6.82 -18.66 3.01
N GLY A 6 -6.52 -18.01 4.13
CA GLY A 6 -5.79 -16.75 4.20
C GLY A 6 -4.34 -17.00 3.83
N GLY A 7 -3.86 -16.25 2.82
CA GLY A 7 -2.51 -16.36 2.33
C GLY A 7 -1.47 -16.34 3.46
N ARG A 8 -0.32 -16.98 3.21
CA ARG A 8 0.78 -17.12 4.16
C ARG A 8 1.02 -15.78 4.87
N PHE A 9 0.84 -15.78 6.20
CA PHE A 9 1.03 -14.60 7.03
C PHE A 9 2.36 -13.93 6.68
N ARG A 10 2.29 -12.66 6.25
CA ARG A 10 3.47 -11.84 6.03
C ARG A 10 3.59 -10.89 7.21
N PRO A 11 4.75 -10.83 7.89
CA PRO A 11 4.99 -9.84 8.92
C PRO A 11 4.74 -8.43 8.38
N TYR A 12 4.35 -7.50 9.26
CA TYR A 12 4.19 -6.09 8.88
C TYR A 12 5.48 -5.45 8.34
N THR A 13 6.64 -6.06 8.61
CA THR A 13 7.94 -5.64 8.07
C THR A 13 8.14 -6.03 6.61
N PHE A 14 7.35 -6.98 6.06
CA PHE A 14 7.50 -7.46 4.68
C PHE A 14 7.42 -6.33 3.64
N LEU A 15 6.69 -5.25 3.95
CA LEU A 15 6.65 -4.07 3.10
C LEU A 15 8.06 -3.53 2.84
N PHE A 16 8.88 -3.42 3.87
CA PHE A 16 10.24 -2.88 3.81
C PHE A 16 11.27 -3.93 3.45
N ASP A 17 11.12 -5.15 3.95
CA ASP A 17 12.14 -6.19 3.84
C ASP A 17 12.03 -7.00 2.54
N GLY A 18 10.85 -7.00 1.89
CA GLY A 18 10.59 -7.83 0.71
C GLY A 18 10.01 -7.05 -0.45
N PHE A 19 8.91 -6.32 -0.22
CA PHE A 19 8.16 -5.66 -1.28
C PHE A 19 8.94 -4.51 -1.94
N LEU A 20 9.39 -3.51 -1.16
CA LEU A 20 10.13 -2.38 -1.71
C LEU A 20 11.45 -2.79 -2.39
N PRO A 21 12.28 -3.70 -1.82
CA PRO A 21 13.47 -4.19 -2.52
C PRO A 21 13.16 -4.87 -3.86
N ALA A 22 12.05 -5.60 -3.96
CA ALA A 22 11.64 -6.22 -5.22
C ALA A 22 11.27 -5.17 -6.28
N LEU A 23 10.52 -4.13 -5.89
CA LEU A 23 10.18 -3.03 -6.78
C LEU A 23 11.41 -2.25 -7.25
N ARG A 24 12.38 -2.02 -6.36
CA ARG A 24 13.66 -1.37 -6.69
C ARG A 24 14.44 -2.14 -7.74
N ARG A 25 14.52 -3.47 -7.58
CA ARG A 25 15.14 -4.36 -8.59
C ARG A 25 14.40 -4.35 -9.93
N ALA A 26 13.09 -4.07 -9.91
CA ALA A 26 12.29 -3.88 -11.12
C ALA A 26 12.43 -2.49 -11.77
N GLY A 27 13.27 -1.61 -11.20
CA GLY A 27 13.58 -0.30 -11.78
C GLY A 27 12.82 0.88 -11.18
N LEU A 28 11.98 0.67 -10.15
CA LEU A 28 11.31 1.77 -9.46
C LEU A 28 12.31 2.60 -8.65
N GLY A 29 12.18 3.92 -8.70
CA GLY A 29 13.02 4.87 -7.98
C GLY A 29 12.41 5.41 -6.69
N GLU A 30 13.11 6.36 -6.06
CA GLU A 30 12.67 7.00 -4.81
C GLU A 30 11.33 7.71 -4.94
N ARG A 31 11.10 8.34 -6.09
CA ARG A 31 9.85 9.05 -6.38
C ARG A 31 8.66 8.08 -6.38
N ASP A 32 8.83 6.89 -6.96
CA ASP A 32 7.78 5.88 -7.03
C ASP A 32 7.45 5.33 -5.64
N VAL A 33 8.47 5.04 -4.84
CA VAL A 33 8.27 4.59 -3.45
C VAL A 33 7.56 5.63 -2.61
N ARG A 34 7.96 6.91 -2.73
CA ARG A 34 7.26 8.01 -2.07
C ARG A 34 5.81 8.10 -2.52
N THR A 35 5.54 7.98 -3.82
CA THR A 35 4.17 8.00 -4.34
C THR A 35 3.35 6.86 -3.75
N LEU A 36 3.89 5.64 -3.70
CA LEU A 36 3.19 4.47 -3.17
C LEU A 36 2.88 4.57 -1.68
N LEU A 37 3.84 5.02 -0.87
CA LEU A 37 3.76 4.94 0.59
C LEU A 37 3.31 6.23 1.28
N VAL A 38 3.41 7.37 0.60
CA VAL A 38 3.09 8.68 1.17
C VAL A 38 1.98 9.34 0.38
N ASP A 39 2.22 9.63 -0.90
CA ASP A 39 1.31 10.50 -1.65
C ASP A 39 -0.03 9.79 -1.94
N ASN A 40 -0.03 8.49 -2.21
CA ASN A 40 -1.25 7.71 -2.46
C ASN A 40 -2.13 7.61 -1.21
N PRO A 41 -1.63 7.18 -0.03
CA PRO A 41 -2.41 7.24 1.21
C PRO A 41 -2.87 8.66 1.55
N ALA A 42 -2.00 9.67 1.42
CA ALA A 42 -2.37 11.06 1.71
C ALA A 42 -3.53 11.55 0.83
N ARG A 43 -3.54 11.20 -0.46
CA ARG A 43 -4.66 11.50 -1.38
C ARG A 43 -5.97 10.83 -0.93
N LEU A 44 -5.91 9.56 -0.52
CA LEU A 44 -7.08 8.83 -0.03
C LEU A 44 -7.68 9.52 1.21
N PHE A 45 -6.85 9.82 2.21
CA PHE A 45 -7.32 10.42 3.46
C PHE A 45 -7.69 11.89 3.36
N ARG A 46 -7.16 12.61 2.35
CA ARG A 46 -7.52 14.00 2.08
C ARG A 46 -8.86 14.14 1.34
N GLY A 47 -9.38 13.09 0.71
CA GLY A 47 -10.35 13.23 -0.38
C GLY A 47 -11.56 12.28 -0.39
N TYR A 48 -11.89 11.57 0.70
CA TYR A 48 -13.19 10.90 0.80
C TYR A 48 -14.23 11.86 1.40
N PRO A 49 -15.08 12.56 0.61
CA PRO A 49 -16.35 12.99 1.16
C PRO A 49 -17.15 11.72 1.53
N PRO A 50 -17.87 11.69 2.66
CA PRO A 50 -18.84 10.62 2.89
C PRO A 50 -19.75 10.57 1.67
N SER A 51 -19.81 9.41 1.03
CA SER A 51 -20.60 9.11 -0.17
C SER A 51 -21.86 9.98 -0.24
N ALA A 52 -21.94 10.81 -1.29
CA ALA A 52 -23.16 11.52 -1.62
C ALA A 52 -24.30 10.50 -1.68
N ARG A 53 -25.24 10.66 -0.76
CA ARG A 53 -26.48 9.89 -0.64
C ARG A 53 -27.16 9.89 -2.01
N SER A 54 -27.45 8.70 -2.57
CA SER A 54 -28.25 8.61 -3.78
C SER A 54 -29.61 9.25 -3.50
N ARG A 55 -29.96 10.24 -4.32
CA ARG A 55 -31.35 10.62 -4.57
C ARG A 55 -31.82 9.89 -5.81
#